data_AF-A0A1V3RSJ5-F1
#
_entry.id   AF-A0A1V3RSJ5-F1
#
_cell.length_a   1.000
_cell.length_b   1.000
_cell.length_c   1.000
_cell.angle_alpha   90.00
_cell.angle_beta   90.00
_cell.angle_gamma   90.00
#
_symmetry.space_group_name_H-M   'P 1'
#
loop_
_entity.id
_entity.type
_entity.pdbx_description
1 polymer ?
#
loop_
_entity_poly.entity_id
_entity_poly.type
_entity_poly.pdbx_seq_one_letter_code
_entity_poly.pdbx_strand_id
1 'polypeptide(L)'
;MMEQADEWFSFTTREDDSRAVTVTLLEDLFPSDFLITDLTRQGFQGSRGFSNTHLERPEPGHLQELDIIYLLQRAYSAEQIIHGPVKVSDGEELTDAVVLGTEVTLLLQAKDSPNTAEMMGTKLERKRKKALSQLKGGLSQLRGAISTIEREGNPALRLVDGTPLKIDLAARPLVGVVVVKELFSDTYEEYGAMILDFMDDVRVRVVAFDYNEFEVMTRHCPSEQALLSAFWQISECAVEQRIYPRLRFTELPPR
;
A
#
# COMPACT_ATOMS: atom_id res chain seq x y z
N MET A 1 -13.33 -6.66 12.83
CA MET A 1 -14.49 -5.75 12.68
C MET A 1 -15.81 -6.42 13.04
N MET A 2 -16.20 -7.60 12.51
CA MET A 2 -17.46 -8.28 12.93
C MET A 2 -17.44 -8.85 14.36
N GLU A 3 -16.32 -9.40 14.85
CA GLU A 3 -16.24 -9.87 16.25
C GLU A 3 -16.30 -8.72 17.27
N GLN A 4 -15.72 -7.56 16.93
CA GLN A 4 -15.90 -6.32 17.71
C GLN A 4 -17.28 -5.71 17.52
N ALA A 5 -17.97 -5.96 16.40
CA ALA A 5 -19.34 -5.53 16.20
C ALA A 5 -20.26 -6.33 17.12
N ASP A 6 -20.11 -7.65 17.23
CA ASP A 6 -20.87 -8.45 18.20
C ASP A 6 -20.59 -7.97 19.63
N GLU A 7 -19.36 -7.57 19.96
CA GLU A 7 -19.04 -6.98 21.26
C GLU A 7 -19.68 -5.59 21.42
N TRP A 8 -19.56 -4.68 20.45
CA TRP A 8 -20.18 -3.35 20.46
C TRP A 8 -21.71 -3.41 20.52
N PHE A 9 -22.33 -4.34 19.79
CA PHE A 9 -23.76 -4.59 19.77
C PHE A 9 -24.22 -5.48 20.93
N SER A 10 -23.33 -6.15 21.65
CA SER A 10 -23.70 -6.85 22.90
C SER A 10 -24.08 -5.87 24.02
N PHE A 11 -23.66 -4.60 23.88
CA PHE A 11 -24.01 -3.52 24.82
C PHE A 11 -25.27 -2.76 24.42
N THR A 12 -25.93 -3.07 23.29
CA THR A 12 -27.18 -2.37 22.93
C THR A 12 -28.32 -2.81 23.83
N THR A 13 -29.07 -1.81 24.30
CA THR A 13 -30.27 -2.02 25.11
C THR A 13 -31.53 -1.93 24.24
N ARG A 14 -32.67 -2.40 24.76
CA ARG A 14 -33.97 -2.20 24.10
C ARG A 14 -34.28 -0.72 23.82
N GLU A 15 -33.75 0.19 24.63
CA GLU A 15 -33.93 1.63 24.45
C GLU A 15 -33.08 2.14 23.28
N ASP A 16 -31.87 1.59 23.08
CA ASP A 16 -31.04 1.88 21.91
C ASP A 16 -31.69 1.39 20.62
N ASP A 17 -32.23 0.17 20.61
CA ASP A 17 -32.97 -0.36 19.46
C ASP A 17 -34.20 0.48 19.14
N SER A 18 -34.91 1.00 20.16
CA SER A 18 -36.09 1.86 19.95
C SER A 18 -35.75 3.22 19.35
N ARG A 19 -34.49 3.67 19.49
CA ARG A 19 -33.96 4.91 18.92
C ARG A 19 -33.19 4.67 17.62
N ALA A 20 -33.03 3.42 17.20
CA ALA A 20 -32.32 3.08 15.99
C ALA A 20 -33.08 3.59 14.76
N VAL A 21 -32.33 4.10 13.79
CA VAL A 21 -32.88 4.47 12.48
C VAL A 21 -32.77 3.28 11.56
N THR A 22 -33.90 2.77 11.09
CA THR A 22 -33.92 1.73 10.06
C THR A 22 -33.54 2.34 8.72
N VAL A 23 -32.38 1.95 8.20
CA VAL A 23 -31.97 2.28 6.83
C VAL A 23 -32.35 1.11 5.93
N THR A 24 -33.22 1.36 4.96
CA THR A 24 -33.56 0.38 3.92
C THR A 24 -32.86 0.78 2.63
N LEU A 25 -31.91 -0.04 2.19
CA LEU A 25 -31.31 0.09 0.87
C LEU A 25 -32.28 -0.52 -0.14
N LEU A 26 -32.77 0.30 -1.08
CA LEU A 26 -33.71 -0.10 -2.13
C LEU A 26 -32.93 -0.53 -3.38
N GLU A 27 -33.48 -0.30 -4.56
CA GLU A 27 -32.76 -0.52 -5.82
C GLU A 27 -31.67 0.53 -6.07
N ASP A 28 -30.72 0.17 -6.92
CA ASP A 28 -29.63 1.05 -7.34
C ASP A 28 -30.20 2.31 -8.01
N LEU A 29 -30.00 3.47 -7.37
CA LEU A 29 -30.42 4.75 -7.93
C LEU A 29 -29.56 5.19 -9.13
N PHE A 30 -28.40 4.56 -9.30
CA PHE A 30 -27.50 4.78 -10.42
C PHE A 30 -26.88 3.44 -10.87
N PRO A 31 -26.59 3.27 -12.17
CA PRO A 31 -25.93 2.06 -12.67
C PRO A 31 -24.64 1.75 -11.91
N SER A 32 -24.48 0.51 -11.47
CA SER A 32 -23.30 0.08 -10.70
C SER A 32 -22.05 -0.12 -11.58
N ASP A 33 -22.18 0.02 -12.91
CA ASP A 33 -21.18 -0.28 -13.94
C ASP A 33 -20.51 0.97 -14.56
N PHE A 34 -20.53 2.13 -13.89
CA PHE A 34 -19.88 3.34 -14.41
C PHE A 34 -18.41 3.12 -14.76
N LEU A 35 -18.04 3.58 -15.95
CA LEU A 35 -16.66 3.88 -16.31
C LEU A 35 -16.37 5.34 -15.99
N ILE A 36 -15.42 5.58 -15.10
CA ILE A 36 -14.89 6.92 -14.84
C ILE A 36 -13.53 7.02 -15.52
N THR A 37 -13.45 7.90 -16.51
CA THR A 37 -12.18 8.25 -17.17
C THR A 37 -11.68 9.58 -16.63
N ASP A 38 -10.50 9.57 -16.02
CA ASP A 38 -9.78 10.77 -15.64
C ASP A 38 -8.73 11.12 -16.71
N LEU A 39 -8.87 12.30 -17.30
CA LEU A 39 -7.99 12.85 -18.34
C LEU A 39 -6.95 13.82 -17.76
N THR A 40 -6.88 13.95 -16.44
CA THR A 40 -5.89 14.79 -15.76
C THR A 40 -4.50 14.20 -15.98
N ARG A 41 -3.54 15.06 -16.36
CA ARG A 41 -2.16 14.62 -16.62
C ARG A 41 -1.52 14.14 -15.32
N GLN A 42 -1.20 12.84 -15.29
CA GLN A 42 -0.70 12.16 -14.09
C GLN A 42 0.78 12.43 -13.75
N GLY A 43 1.58 12.87 -14.73
CA GLY A 43 2.93 13.41 -14.52
C GLY A 43 4.05 12.41 -14.19
N PHE A 44 3.74 11.24 -13.63
CA PHE A 44 4.75 10.26 -13.23
C PHE A 44 5.28 9.42 -14.39
N GLN A 45 6.47 8.83 -14.22
CA GLN A 45 7.12 8.02 -15.25
C GLN A 45 6.44 6.64 -15.32
N GLY A 46 6.05 6.23 -16.52
CA GLY A 46 5.23 5.02 -16.73
C GLY A 46 3.72 5.26 -16.74
N SER A 47 3.25 6.50 -16.48
CA SER A 47 1.83 6.83 -16.59
C SER A 47 1.36 6.75 -18.05
N ARG A 48 0.12 6.30 -18.26
CA ARG A 48 -0.54 6.32 -19.57
C ARG A 48 -1.11 7.70 -19.93
N GLY A 49 -1.03 8.67 -19.01
CA GLY A 49 -1.55 10.03 -19.17
C GLY A 49 -3.05 10.18 -18.88
N PHE A 50 -3.78 9.07 -18.75
CA PHE A 50 -5.20 9.01 -18.36
C PHE A 50 -5.44 7.73 -17.55
N SER A 51 -6.49 7.69 -16.73
CA SER A 51 -6.91 6.49 -15.99
C SER A 51 -8.38 6.18 -16.25
N ASN A 52 -8.70 4.89 -16.21
CA ASN A 52 -10.05 4.36 -16.30
C ASN A 52 -10.32 3.58 -15.00
N THR A 53 -11.43 3.88 -14.33
CA THR A 53 -11.82 3.22 -13.09
C THR A 53 -13.27 2.77 -13.16
N HIS A 54 -13.55 1.64 -12.51
CA HIS A 54 -14.88 1.08 -12.35
C HIS A 54 -15.06 0.62 -10.90
N LEU A 55 -16.30 0.50 -10.45
CA LEU A 55 -16.61 0.06 -9.09
C LEU A 55 -16.21 -1.41 -8.87
N GLU A 56 -16.58 -2.29 -9.80
CA GLU A 56 -16.14 -3.67 -9.80
C GLU A 56 -14.74 -3.78 -10.42
N ARG A 57 -13.79 -4.31 -9.64
CA ARG A 57 -12.38 -4.46 -10.04
C ARG A 57 -12.07 -5.95 -10.25
N PRO A 58 -12.22 -6.48 -11.49
CA PRO A 58 -11.82 -7.85 -11.80
C PRO A 58 -10.29 -8.03 -11.77
N GLU A 59 -9.53 -7.01 -12.20
CA GLU A 59 -8.06 -6.94 -12.11
C GLU A 59 -7.64 -5.82 -11.14
N PRO A 60 -7.57 -6.11 -9.83
CA PRO A 60 -7.41 -5.06 -8.81
C PRO A 60 -5.97 -4.52 -8.70
N GLY A 61 -4.96 -5.30 -9.10
CA GLY A 61 -3.54 -4.98 -8.85
C GLY A 61 -3.13 -3.63 -9.41
N HIS A 62 -3.27 -3.45 -10.73
CA HIS A 62 -2.87 -2.22 -11.40
C HIS A 62 -3.58 -0.96 -10.87
N LEU A 63 -4.88 -1.08 -10.55
CA LEU A 63 -5.63 0.05 -10.00
C LEU A 63 -5.16 0.41 -8.58
N GLN A 64 -4.85 -0.57 -7.74
CA GLN A 64 -4.31 -0.32 -6.41
C GLN A 64 -2.92 0.34 -6.48
N GLU A 65 -2.07 -0.10 -7.40
CA GLU A 65 -0.76 0.53 -7.63
C GLU A 65 -0.92 2.01 -7.99
N LEU A 66 -1.84 2.33 -8.90
CA LEU A 66 -2.13 3.71 -9.28
C LEU A 66 -2.69 4.52 -8.10
N ASP A 67 -3.64 3.97 -7.35
CA ASP A 67 -4.21 4.61 -6.16
C ASP A 67 -3.08 4.97 -5.17
N ILE A 68 -2.14 4.04 -4.91
CA ILE A 68 -0.98 4.27 -4.04
C ILE A 68 -0.02 5.32 -4.61
N ILE A 69 0.23 5.33 -5.92
CA ILE A 69 1.04 6.36 -6.59
C ILE A 69 0.42 7.75 -6.40
N TYR A 70 -0.90 7.88 -6.53
CA TYR A 70 -1.57 9.16 -6.28
C TYR A 70 -1.49 9.61 -4.82
N LEU A 71 -1.52 8.66 -3.87
CA LEU A 71 -1.28 8.99 -2.46
C LEU A 71 0.16 9.49 -2.24
N LEU A 72 1.14 8.86 -2.88
CA LEU A 72 2.54 9.29 -2.82
C LEU A 72 2.79 10.67 -3.42
N GLN A 73 2.01 11.08 -4.42
CA GLN A 73 2.10 12.43 -5.01
C GLN A 73 1.72 13.56 -4.02
N ARG A 74 1.15 13.23 -2.86
CA ARG A 74 0.98 14.20 -1.77
C ARG A 74 2.31 14.59 -1.11
N ALA A 75 3.31 13.71 -1.17
CA ALA A 75 4.61 13.90 -0.51
C ALA A 75 5.78 14.06 -1.50
N TYR A 76 5.66 13.53 -2.71
CA TYR A 76 6.68 13.53 -3.75
C TYR A 76 6.16 14.17 -5.04
N SER A 77 7.05 14.76 -5.83
CA SER A 77 6.68 15.20 -7.18
C SER A 77 6.46 13.99 -8.08
N ALA A 78 5.57 14.14 -9.07
CA ALA A 78 5.23 13.05 -9.96
C ALA A 78 6.47 12.51 -10.72
N GLU A 79 7.40 13.38 -11.10
CA GLU A 79 8.64 13.02 -11.82
C GLU A 79 9.58 12.13 -11.00
N GLN A 80 9.48 12.18 -9.67
CA GLN A 80 10.25 11.32 -8.76
C GLN A 80 9.70 9.89 -8.73
N ILE A 81 8.49 9.65 -9.23
CA ILE A 81 7.80 8.36 -9.14
C ILE A 81 7.89 7.64 -10.48
N ILE A 82 8.28 6.36 -10.41
CA ILE A 82 8.39 5.45 -11.55
C ILE A 82 7.46 4.27 -11.29
N HIS A 83 6.45 4.10 -12.14
CA HIS A 83 5.52 2.98 -12.09
C HIS A 83 6.09 1.80 -12.88
N GLY A 84 6.20 0.65 -12.23
CA GLY A 84 6.59 -0.64 -12.80
C GLY A 84 7.87 -0.63 -13.63
N PRO A 85 9.03 -0.22 -13.07
CA PRO A 85 10.30 -0.36 -13.75
C PRO A 85 10.62 -1.84 -14.03
N VAL A 86 10.94 -2.14 -15.29
CA VAL A 86 11.24 -3.49 -15.79
C VAL A 86 12.74 -3.69 -15.91
N LYS A 87 13.23 -4.82 -15.40
CA LYS A 87 14.63 -5.26 -15.51
C LYS A 87 14.94 -5.60 -16.95
N VAL A 88 16.02 -5.02 -17.48
CA VAL A 88 16.47 -5.30 -18.86
C VAL A 88 17.02 -6.73 -18.98
N SER A 89 17.52 -7.31 -17.88
CA SER A 89 18.16 -8.63 -17.83
C SER A 89 17.21 -9.79 -18.10
N ASP A 90 16.01 -9.78 -17.52
CA ASP A 90 15.04 -10.88 -17.62
C ASP A 90 13.63 -10.43 -18.07
N GLY A 91 13.39 -9.12 -18.17
CA GLY A 91 12.09 -8.58 -18.56
C GLY A 91 11.03 -8.63 -17.47
N GLU A 92 11.39 -9.03 -16.25
CA GLU A 92 10.48 -8.98 -15.11
C GLU A 92 10.49 -7.58 -14.47
N GLU A 93 9.36 -7.22 -13.86
CA GLU A 93 9.26 -6.02 -13.04
C GLU A 93 10.17 -6.10 -11.83
N LEU A 94 10.83 -5.00 -11.49
CA LEU A 94 11.67 -4.90 -10.30
C LEU A 94 10.79 -4.76 -9.05
N THR A 95 9.82 -3.85 -9.10
CA THR A 95 8.88 -3.55 -8.03
C THR A 95 7.71 -2.75 -8.60
N ASP A 96 6.57 -2.73 -7.91
CA ASP A 96 5.36 -2.06 -8.40
C ASP A 96 5.57 -0.54 -8.59
N ALA A 97 6.31 0.13 -7.69
CA ALA A 97 6.78 1.49 -7.94
C ALA A 97 8.13 1.80 -7.27
N VAL A 98 8.88 2.71 -7.86
CA VAL A 98 10.10 3.29 -7.29
C VAL A 98 9.91 4.79 -7.10
N VAL A 99 10.29 5.31 -5.93
CA VAL A 99 10.31 6.77 -5.67
C VAL A 99 11.74 7.22 -5.43
N LEU A 100 12.20 8.13 -6.28
CA LEU A 100 13.52 8.76 -6.21
C LEU A 100 13.47 10.00 -5.32
N GLY A 101 13.27 9.77 -4.01
CA GLY A 101 13.32 10.82 -2.99
C GLY A 101 14.71 11.45 -2.91
N THR A 102 14.81 12.65 -2.33
CA THR A 102 16.07 13.36 -2.11
C THR A 102 17.00 12.67 -1.09
N GLU A 103 16.44 12.03 -0.07
CA GLU A 103 17.20 11.36 1.00
C GLU A 103 17.33 9.84 0.80
N VAL A 104 16.26 9.20 0.34
CA VAL A 104 16.18 7.75 0.16
C VAL A 104 15.51 7.37 -1.16
N THR A 105 15.76 6.15 -1.62
CA THR A 105 15.01 5.52 -2.70
C THR A 105 13.96 4.59 -2.10
N LEU A 106 12.67 4.82 -2.38
CA LEU A 106 11.60 3.94 -1.94
C LEU A 106 11.38 2.82 -2.96
N LEU A 107 11.26 1.59 -2.48
CA LEU A 107 10.82 0.42 -3.24
C LEU A 107 9.43 0.01 -2.74
N LEU A 108 8.41 0.21 -3.56
CA LEU A 108 7.02 -0.02 -3.20
C LEU A 108 6.49 -1.33 -3.79
N GLN A 109 5.83 -2.12 -2.95
CA GLN A 109 5.04 -3.30 -3.31
C GLN A 109 3.59 -3.12 -2.85
N ALA A 110 2.65 -3.17 -3.78
CA ALA A 110 1.22 -3.17 -3.57
C ALA A 110 0.67 -4.60 -3.68
N LYS A 111 -0.22 -4.98 -2.76
CA LYS A 111 -0.91 -6.28 -2.81
C LYS A 111 -2.40 -6.11 -2.53
N ASP A 112 -3.19 -6.26 -3.58
CA ASP A 112 -4.65 -6.26 -3.47
C ASP A 112 -5.22 -7.67 -3.54
N SER A 113 -6.49 -7.79 -3.13
CA SER A 113 -7.34 -8.94 -3.43
C SER A 113 -8.59 -8.46 -4.19
N PRO A 114 -9.09 -9.27 -5.14
CA PRO A 114 -10.30 -8.94 -5.89
C PRO A 114 -11.47 -8.55 -4.99
N ASN A 115 -12.20 -7.51 -5.40
CA ASN A 115 -13.45 -7.06 -4.77
C ASN A 115 -14.66 -7.69 -5.47
N THR A 116 -14.71 -9.02 -5.57
CA THR A 116 -15.86 -9.73 -6.14
C THR A 116 -16.87 -10.11 -5.05
N ALA A 117 -18.15 -10.26 -5.41
CA ALA A 117 -19.22 -10.69 -4.50
C ALA A 117 -18.87 -12.00 -3.77
N GLU A 118 -18.24 -12.95 -4.48
CA GLU A 118 -17.74 -14.20 -3.90
C GLU A 118 -16.65 -14.00 -2.84
N MET A 119 -15.81 -12.97 -2.97
CA MET A 119 -14.78 -12.60 -2.00
C MET A 119 -15.36 -11.85 -0.79
N MET A 120 -16.44 -11.10 -0.98
CA MET A 120 -17.14 -10.42 0.12
C MET A 120 -17.80 -11.40 1.08
N GLY A 121 -18.40 -12.48 0.57
CA GLY A 121 -19.07 -13.54 1.36
C GLY A 121 -18.15 -14.51 2.10
N THR A 122 -16.85 -14.23 2.15
CA THR A 122 -15.85 -15.14 2.72
C THR A 122 -15.74 -14.99 4.22
N LYS A 123 -15.55 -16.13 4.91
CA LYS A 123 -15.36 -16.14 6.38
C LYS A 123 -14.16 -15.28 6.77
N LEU A 124 -14.28 -14.58 7.91
CA LEU A 124 -13.25 -13.66 8.43
C LEU A 124 -11.88 -14.34 8.55
N GLU A 125 -11.83 -15.57 9.04
CA GLU A 125 -10.63 -16.42 9.08
C GLU A 125 -9.89 -16.52 7.75
N ARG A 126 -10.64 -16.62 6.63
CA ARG A 126 -10.07 -16.69 5.29
C ARG A 126 -9.48 -15.35 4.88
N LYS A 127 -10.12 -14.24 5.27
CA LYS A 127 -9.61 -12.88 5.02
C LYS A 127 -8.33 -12.61 5.83
N ARG A 128 -8.29 -12.99 7.11
CA ARG A 128 -7.09 -12.92 7.96
C ARG A 128 -5.90 -13.64 7.32
N LYS A 129 -6.08 -14.91 6.96
CA LYS A 129 -5.02 -15.71 6.28
C LYS A 129 -4.59 -15.11 4.95
N LYS A 130 -5.53 -14.55 4.19
CA LYS A 130 -5.23 -13.90 2.91
C LYS A 130 -4.39 -12.63 3.10
N ALA A 131 -4.71 -11.81 4.10
CA ALA A 131 -3.93 -10.61 4.44
C ALA A 131 -2.48 -10.97 4.81
N LEU A 132 -2.28 -11.97 5.68
CA LEU A 132 -0.94 -12.45 6.03
C LEU A 132 -0.18 -12.99 4.81
N SER A 133 -0.86 -13.76 3.96
CA SER A 133 -0.28 -14.26 2.71
C SER A 133 0.09 -13.13 1.73
N GLN A 134 -0.69 -12.05 1.68
CA GLN A 134 -0.40 -10.89 0.84
C GLN A 134 0.81 -10.14 1.35
N LEU A 135 0.88 -9.89 2.66
CA LEU A 135 2.05 -9.27 3.26
C LEU A 135 3.31 -10.09 2.99
N LYS A 136 3.26 -11.41 3.25
CA LYS A 136 4.37 -12.32 2.95
C LYS A 136 4.79 -12.27 1.48
N GLY A 137 3.81 -12.20 0.56
CA GLY A 137 4.06 -12.06 -0.87
C GLY A 137 4.76 -10.74 -1.22
N GLY A 138 4.26 -9.62 -0.69
CA GLY A 138 4.86 -8.29 -0.88
C GLY A 138 6.29 -8.21 -0.33
N LEU A 139 6.52 -8.73 0.87
CA LEU A 139 7.86 -8.84 1.45
C LEU A 139 8.78 -9.70 0.56
N SER A 140 8.30 -10.85 0.07
CA SER A 140 9.10 -11.72 -0.82
C SER A 140 9.51 -11.02 -2.12
N GLN A 141 8.62 -10.25 -2.74
CA GLN A 141 8.96 -9.50 -3.95
C GLN A 141 9.93 -8.35 -3.66
N LEU A 142 9.72 -7.64 -2.55
CA LEU A 142 10.64 -6.62 -2.08
C LEU A 142 12.06 -7.17 -1.83
N ARG A 143 12.17 -8.37 -1.26
CA ARG A 143 13.46 -9.07 -1.12
C ARG A 143 14.12 -9.33 -2.47
N GLY A 144 13.34 -9.77 -3.46
CA GLY A 144 13.83 -9.96 -4.83
C GLY A 144 14.37 -8.66 -5.44
N ALA A 145 13.66 -7.54 -5.23
CA ALA A 145 14.08 -6.22 -5.68
C ALA A 145 15.41 -5.79 -5.02
N ILE A 146 15.48 -5.84 -3.69
CA ILE A 146 16.67 -5.49 -2.91
C ILE A 146 17.86 -6.37 -3.35
N SER A 147 17.67 -7.69 -3.40
CA SER A 147 18.74 -8.62 -3.79
C SER A 147 19.24 -8.38 -5.21
N THR A 148 18.35 -8.01 -6.13
CA THR A 148 18.75 -7.63 -7.50
C THR A 148 19.62 -6.38 -7.49
N ILE A 149 19.21 -5.35 -6.76
CA ILE A 149 19.97 -4.08 -6.65
C ILE A 149 21.33 -4.33 -6.02
N GLU A 150 21.40 -5.09 -4.92
CA GLU A 150 22.66 -5.40 -4.24
C GLU A 150 23.62 -6.19 -5.12
N ARG A 151 23.12 -7.19 -5.85
CA ARG A 151 23.94 -8.06 -6.71
C ARG A 151 24.48 -7.31 -7.93
N GLU A 152 23.67 -6.44 -8.53
CA GLU A 152 24.00 -5.75 -9.78
C GLU A 152 24.56 -4.34 -9.55
N GLY A 153 24.50 -3.84 -8.32
CA GLY A 153 24.86 -2.48 -7.93
C GLY A 153 23.82 -1.46 -8.41
N ASN A 154 23.66 -1.34 -9.73
CA ASN A 154 22.62 -0.51 -10.34
C ASN A 154 22.04 -1.23 -11.57
N PRO A 155 20.94 -2.01 -11.41
CA PRO A 155 20.38 -2.78 -12.50
C PRO A 155 19.90 -1.87 -13.62
N ALA A 156 20.08 -2.31 -14.87
CA ALA A 156 19.55 -1.58 -16.03
C ALA A 156 18.02 -1.76 -16.08
N LEU A 157 17.31 -0.63 -16.09
CA LEU A 157 15.85 -0.60 -16.06
C LEU A 157 15.26 0.13 -17.26
N ARG A 158 14.02 -0.21 -17.59
CA ARG A 158 13.21 0.45 -18.62
C ARG A 158 11.75 0.53 -18.19
N LEU A 159 11.00 1.44 -18.78
CA LEU A 159 9.55 1.44 -18.70
C LEU A 159 8.97 0.27 -19.52
N VAL A 160 7.69 -0.04 -19.27
CA VAL A 160 6.93 -1.08 -19.98
C VAL A 160 6.94 -0.86 -21.49
N ASP A 161 6.90 0.41 -21.94
CA ASP A 161 6.95 0.80 -23.35
C ASP A 161 8.34 0.64 -24.00
N GLY A 162 9.35 0.23 -23.23
CA GLY A 162 10.73 0.04 -23.69
C GLY A 162 11.66 1.22 -23.44
N THR A 163 11.15 2.37 -22.97
CA THR A 163 11.96 3.56 -22.72
C THR A 163 13.01 3.29 -21.62
N PRO A 164 14.32 3.41 -21.90
CA PRO A 164 15.34 3.19 -20.88
C PRO A 164 15.27 4.22 -19.75
N LEU A 165 15.38 3.75 -18.51
CA LEU A 165 15.44 4.61 -17.34
C LEU A 165 16.89 4.93 -17.01
N LYS A 166 17.22 6.23 -16.98
CA LYS A 166 18.54 6.72 -16.58
C LYS A 166 18.52 7.12 -15.11
N ILE A 167 18.52 6.12 -14.23
CA ILE A 167 18.44 6.29 -12.78
C ILE A 167 19.57 5.55 -12.09
N ASP A 168 19.90 5.99 -10.88
CA ASP A 168 20.89 5.32 -10.04
C ASP A 168 20.23 4.92 -8.72
N LEU A 169 19.92 3.64 -8.58
CA LEU A 169 19.29 3.09 -7.38
C LEU A 169 20.26 2.95 -6.22
N ALA A 170 21.57 2.96 -6.47
CA ALA A 170 22.61 2.91 -5.44
C ALA A 170 22.99 4.30 -4.90
N ALA A 171 22.51 5.38 -5.53
CA ALA A 171 22.83 6.74 -5.13
C ALA A 171 22.36 7.09 -3.70
N ARG A 172 21.35 6.39 -3.19
CA ARG A 172 20.71 6.66 -1.89
C ARG A 172 20.37 5.37 -1.16
N PRO A 173 20.27 5.39 0.18
CA PRO A 173 19.77 4.25 0.94
C PRO A 173 18.38 3.81 0.47
N LEU A 174 18.15 2.50 0.47
CA LEU A 174 16.86 1.91 0.13
C LEU A 174 15.93 1.90 1.34
N VAL A 175 14.64 2.12 1.09
CA VAL A 175 13.55 1.87 2.06
C VAL A 175 12.47 1.07 1.36
N GLY A 176 12.06 -0.04 1.97
CA GLY A 176 10.96 -0.85 1.47
C GLY A 176 9.63 -0.38 2.02
N VAL A 177 8.61 -0.32 1.16
CA VAL A 177 7.24 -0.01 1.54
C VAL A 177 6.33 -1.11 0.99
N VAL A 178 5.58 -1.78 1.85
CA VAL A 178 4.59 -2.78 1.45
C VAL A 178 3.19 -2.29 1.82
N VAL A 179 2.32 -2.12 0.83
CA VAL A 179 0.92 -1.74 1.07
C VAL A 179 0.04 -2.91 0.70
N VAL A 180 -0.65 -3.48 1.69
CA VAL A 180 -1.66 -4.51 1.48
C VAL A 180 -3.06 -3.90 1.59
N LYS A 181 -4.07 -4.62 1.12
CA LYS A 181 -5.46 -4.17 1.25
C LYS A 181 -5.88 -3.92 2.70
N GLU A 182 -5.60 -4.87 3.59
CA GLU A 182 -6.10 -4.85 4.97
C GLU A 182 -5.12 -5.60 5.88
N LEU A 183 -4.88 -5.07 7.09
CA LEU A 183 -4.13 -5.71 8.17
C LEU A 183 -5.02 -5.76 9.41
N PHE A 184 -5.35 -6.95 9.88
CA PHE A 184 -6.24 -7.12 11.03
C PHE A 184 -5.51 -6.93 12.35
N SER A 185 -6.13 -6.23 13.32
CA SER A 185 -5.51 -5.96 14.62
C SER A 185 -5.31 -7.22 15.48
N ASP A 186 -6.12 -8.25 15.26
CA ASP A 186 -6.02 -9.54 15.94
C ASP A 186 -4.85 -10.41 15.44
N THR A 187 -4.35 -10.17 14.24
CA THR A 187 -3.14 -10.81 13.71
C THR A 187 -1.88 -9.95 13.88
N TYR A 188 -1.93 -8.96 14.77
CA TYR A 188 -0.85 -8.01 15.04
C TYR A 188 0.50 -8.66 15.29
N GLU A 189 0.52 -9.64 16.20
CA GLU A 189 1.76 -10.33 16.57
C GLU A 189 2.35 -11.10 15.38
N GLU A 190 1.51 -11.78 14.60
CA GLU A 190 1.95 -12.58 13.46
C GLU A 190 2.58 -11.73 12.36
N TYR A 191 1.89 -10.68 11.91
CA TYR A 191 2.45 -9.86 10.84
C TYR A 191 3.60 -8.98 11.33
N GLY A 192 3.58 -8.54 12.60
CA GLY A 192 4.67 -7.77 13.20
C GLY A 192 5.96 -8.57 13.21
N ALA A 193 5.89 -9.85 13.62
CA ALA A 193 7.02 -10.77 13.55
C ALA A 193 7.55 -10.94 12.13
N MET A 194 6.67 -11.12 11.12
CA MET A 194 7.09 -11.25 9.72
C MET A 194 7.89 -10.03 9.21
N ILE A 195 7.50 -8.81 9.61
CA ILE A 195 8.18 -7.58 9.19
C ILE A 195 9.53 -7.45 9.91
N LEU A 196 9.59 -7.77 11.21
CA LEU A 196 10.83 -7.74 11.98
C LEU A 196 11.85 -8.75 11.46
N ASP A 197 11.44 -10.00 11.25
CA ASP A 197 12.30 -11.06 10.69
C ASP A 197 12.81 -10.66 9.30
N PHE A 198 11.95 -10.03 8.50
CA PHE A 198 12.35 -9.51 7.20
C PHE A 198 13.47 -8.46 7.32
N MET A 199 13.30 -7.45 8.18
CA MET A 199 14.29 -6.38 8.37
C MET A 199 15.62 -6.92 8.90
N ASP A 200 15.58 -7.92 9.80
CA ASP A 200 16.79 -8.58 10.32
C ASP A 200 17.57 -9.29 9.20
N ASP A 201 16.85 -9.95 8.29
CA ASP A 201 17.45 -10.68 7.18
C ASP A 201 18.05 -9.75 6.11
N VAL A 202 17.28 -8.77 5.62
CA VAL A 202 17.67 -7.96 4.45
C VAL A 202 18.46 -6.71 4.84
N ARG A 203 18.47 -6.33 6.13
CA ARG A 203 19.16 -5.13 6.65
C ARG A 203 18.76 -3.82 5.96
N VAL A 204 17.57 -3.79 5.38
CA VAL A 204 16.91 -2.63 4.79
C VAL A 204 15.69 -2.32 5.66
N ARG A 205 15.47 -1.04 5.95
CA ARG A 205 14.29 -0.62 6.70
C ARG A 205 13.05 -0.85 5.85
N VAL A 206 12.03 -1.45 6.46
CA VAL A 206 10.76 -1.72 5.80
C VAL A 206 9.61 -1.25 6.68
N VAL A 207 8.65 -0.61 6.03
CA VAL A 207 7.35 -0.30 6.61
C VAL A 207 6.26 -0.98 5.79
N ALA A 208 5.33 -1.62 6.48
CA ALA A 208 4.12 -2.17 5.90
C ALA A 208 2.87 -1.49 6.43
N PHE A 209 1.89 -1.29 5.56
CA PHE A 209 0.63 -0.64 5.86
C PHE A 209 -0.53 -1.43 5.24
N ASP A 210 -1.70 -1.33 5.85
CA ASP A 210 -2.91 -1.45 5.05
C ASP A 210 -3.18 -0.17 4.25
N TYR A 211 -4.01 -0.26 3.22
CA TYR A 211 -4.28 0.86 2.32
C TYR A 211 -4.82 2.09 3.07
N ASN A 212 -5.71 1.88 4.06
CA ASN A 212 -6.31 2.98 4.81
C ASN A 212 -5.26 3.68 5.69
N GLU A 213 -4.40 2.92 6.36
CA GLU A 213 -3.29 3.46 7.14
C GLU A 213 -2.34 4.28 6.25
N PHE A 214 -2.04 3.81 5.05
CA PHE A 214 -1.20 4.52 4.09
C PHE A 214 -1.86 5.81 3.55
N GLU A 215 -3.16 5.77 3.28
CA GLU A 215 -3.96 6.95 2.87
C GLU A 215 -3.92 8.03 3.95
N VAL A 216 -4.17 7.66 5.20
CA VAL A 216 -4.16 8.59 6.34
C VAL A 216 -2.75 9.15 6.54
N MET A 217 -1.72 8.30 6.46
CA MET A 217 -0.31 8.69 6.58
C MET A 217 0.07 9.76 5.56
N THR A 218 -0.16 9.49 4.27
CA THR A 218 0.19 10.42 3.18
C THR A 218 -0.60 11.74 3.24
N ARG A 219 -1.78 11.74 3.89
CA ARG A 219 -2.56 12.96 4.13
C ARG A 219 -1.97 13.83 5.25
N HIS A 220 -1.45 13.22 6.31
CA HIS A 220 -0.84 13.94 7.44
C HIS A 220 0.62 14.30 7.19
N CYS A 221 1.28 13.61 6.27
CA CYS A 221 2.67 13.79 5.90
C CYS A 221 2.80 14.23 4.43
N PRO A 222 2.40 15.47 4.07
CA PRO A 222 2.35 15.94 2.68
C PRO A 222 3.72 16.42 2.14
N SER A 223 4.81 15.83 2.63
CA SER A 223 6.16 16.09 2.12
C SER A 223 7.05 14.89 2.36
N GLU A 224 8.08 14.73 1.52
CA GLU A 224 9.10 13.69 1.69
C GLU A 224 9.63 13.65 3.13
N GLN A 225 10.03 14.80 3.68
CA GLN A 225 10.59 14.87 5.04
C GLN A 225 9.59 14.39 6.10
N ALA A 226 8.33 14.82 6.02
CA ALA A 226 7.30 14.42 6.98
C ALA A 226 7.00 12.91 6.88
N LEU A 227 6.94 12.38 5.65
CA LEU A 227 6.62 10.97 5.42
C LEU A 227 7.76 10.07 5.87
N LEU A 228 9.01 10.43 5.54
CA LEU A 228 10.19 9.71 6.00
C LEU A 228 10.35 9.77 7.52
N SER A 229 10.06 10.92 8.14
CA SER A 229 10.05 11.01 9.61
C SER A 229 9.06 10.04 10.23
N ALA A 230 7.87 9.88 9.65
CA ALA A 230 6.90 8.89 10.15
C ALA A 230 7.38 7.44 9.91
N PHE A 231 8.00 7.15 8.77
CA PHE A 231 8.59 5.82 8.51
C PHE A 231 9.72 5.50 9.49
N TRP A 232 10.56 6.48 9.81
CA TRP A 232 11.62 6.35 10.79
C TRP A 232 11.08 6.07 12.18
N GLN A 233 10.09 6.83 12.66
CA GLN A 233 9.44 6.56 13.95
C GLN A 233 8.90 5.13 14.05
N ILE A 234 8.29 4.61 12.98
CA ILE A 234 7.79 3.22 12.93
C ILE A 234 8.97 2.23 13.00
N SER A 235 9.94 2.40 12.10
CA SER A 235 11.05 1.45 11.96
C SER A 235 12.00 1.45 13.17
N GLU A 236 12.26 2.60 13.78
CA GLU A 236 13.10 2.72 14.98
C GLU A 236 12.44 2.04 16.17
N CYS A 237 11.16 2.32 16.41
CA CYS A 237 10.39 1.63 17.45
C CYS A 237 10.35 0.11 17.20
N ALA A 238 10.15 -0.32 15.95
CA ALA A 238 10.17 -1.72 15.58
C ALA A 238 11.51 -2.40 15.89
N VAL A 239 12.63 -1.76 15.55
CA VAL A 239 13.97 -2.29 15.79
C VAL A 239 14.32 -2.29 17.28
N GLU A 240 14.04 -1.20 17.99
CA GLU A 240 14.43 -1.02 19.40
C GLU A 240 13.57 -1.83 20.36
N GLN A 241 12.25 -1.84 20.15
CA GLN A 241 11.28 -2.45 21.07
C GLN A 241 10.86 -3.85 20.62
N ARG A 242 11.23 -4.27 19.40
CA ARG A 242 10.77 -5.52 18.77
C ARG A 242 9.24 -5.59 18.68
N ILE A 243 8.60 -4.45 18.47
CA ILE A 243 7.17 -4.26 18.37
C ILE A 243 6.92 -3.37 17.15
N TYR A 244 6.18 -3.85 16.14
CA TYR A 244 5.89 -3.06 14.93
C TYR A 244 4.71 -2.09 15.16
N PRO A 245 4.95 -0.78 15.44
CA PRO A 245 3.88 0.11 15.84
C PRO A 245 2.98 0.48 14.67
N ARG A 246 1.71 0.74 14.97
CA ARG A 246 0.80 1.42 14.04
C ARG A 246 0.68 2.88 14.45
N LEU A 247 1.18 3.77 13.61
CA LEU A 247 1.09 5.21 13.86
C LEU A 247 -0.39 5.65 13.84
N ARG A 248 -0.74 6.56 14.74
CA ARG A 248 -2.10 7.13 14.85
C ARG A 248 -2.00 8.64 14.83
N PHE A 249 -2.87 9.27 14.06
CA PHE A 249 -3.02 10.72 14.00
C PHE A 249 -4.29 11.11 14.74
N THR A 250 -4.18 11.98 15.74
CA THR A 250 -5.32 12.47 16.54
C THR A 250 -5.83 13.82 16.07
N GLU A 251 -5.05 14.53 15.26
CA GLU A 251 -5.38 15.85 14.72
C GLU A 251 -5.88 15.76 13.29
N LEU A 252 -6.47 16.83 12.79
CA LEU A 252 -6.83 16.94 11.37
C LEU A 252 -5.55 17.06 10.52
N PRO A 253 -5.56 16.54 9.29
CA PRO A 253 -4.44 16.70 8.38
C PRO A 253 -4.18 18.18 8.08
N PRO A 254 -2.92 18.56 7.83
CA PRO A 254 -2.58 19.90 7.36
C PRO A 254 -3.36 20.21 6.07
N ARG A 255 -3.79 21.47 5.93
CA ARG A 255 -4.56 21.94 4.77
C ARG A 255 -3.68 22.15 3.55
#